data_AF-A0A9N8ZTT9-F1
#
_entry.id   AF-A0A9N8ZTT9-F1
#
_cell.length_a   1.000
_cell.length_b   1.000
_cell.length_c   1.000
_cell.angle_alpha   90.00
_cell.angle_beta   90.00
_cell.angle_gamma   90.00
#
_symmetry.space_group_name_H-M   'P 1'
#
loop_
_entity.id
_entity.type
_entity.pdbx_description
1 polymer ?
#
loop_
_entity_poly.entity_id
_entity_poly.type
_entity_poly.pdbx_seq_one_letter_code
_entity_poly.pdbx_strand_id
1 'polypeptide(L)'
;MKAKRVAPTLSSTLAKYLNPRVGPKMAAGLSFEEAWQDVVKDIVVASLSSKPLNIFAAAINRLAELDDAGRLQIIDRCLTVCPVPESPPPGKAVQIQDLLMGMLTPESVPESEGATSFEIDAEFMNITKAVFEHSHKD
;
A
#
# COMPACT_ATOMS: atom_id res chain seq x y z
N MET A 1 27.64 -19.33 -7.86
CA MET A 1 26.53 -19.49 -8.82
C MET A 1 25.66 -18.24 -8.72
N LYS A 2 25.62 -17.39 -9.76
CA LYS A 2 24.78 -16.17 -9.74
C LYS A 2 23.34 -16.59 -10.02
N ALA A 3 22.43 -16.32 -9.09
CA ALA A 3 21.00 -16.50 -9.31
C ALA A 3 20.60 -15.67 -10.54
N LYS A 4 20.25 -16.35 -11.64
CA LYS A 4 19.56 -15.72 -12.76
C LYS A 4 18.22 -15.25 -12.22
N ARG A 5 18.09 -13.94 -11.96
CA ARG A 5 16.78 -13.31 -11.80
C ARG A 5 16.04 -13.55 -13.11
N VAL A 6 15.13 -14.53 -13.10
CA VAL A 6 14.23 -14.78 -14.22
C VAL A 6 13.31 -13.55 -14.24
N ALA A 7 13.58 -12.62 -15.15
CA ALA A 7 12.68 -11.51 -15.37
C ALA A 7 11.31 -12.11 -15.68
N PRO A 8 10.27 -11.84 -14.88
CA PRO A 8 8.95 -12.41 -15.12
C PRO A 8 8.50 -11.96 -16.53
N THR A 9 8.17 -12.93 -17.37
CA THR A 9 7.66 -12.65 -18.72
C THR A 9 6.31 -11.95 -18.56
N LEU A 10 6.31 -10.62 -18.66
CA LEU A 10 5.11 -9.81 -18.53
C LEU A 10 4.11 -10.20 -19.63
N SER A 11 2.84 -10.38 -19.27
CA SER A 11 1.79 -10.57 -20.27
C SER A 11 1.73 -9.34 -21.20
N SER A 12 1.30 -9.53 -22.44
CA SER A 12 1.22 -8.41 -23.41
C SER A 12 0.31 -7.29 -22.91
N THR A 13 -0.73 -7.62 -22.14
CA THR A 13 -1.60 -6.67 -21.45
C THR A 13 -0.87 -5.89 -20.37
N LEU A 14 -0.10 -6.59 -19.53
CA LEU A 14 0.62 -5.97 -18.42
C LEU A 14 1.72 -5.02 -18.94
N ALA A 15 2.45 -5.43 -19.98
CA ALA A 15 3.45 -4.58 -20.61
C ALA A 15 2.84 -3.32 -21.24
N LYS A 16 1.70 -3.46 -21.95
CA LYS A 16 0.96 -2.32 -22.52
C LYS A 16 0.48 -1.34 -21.44
N TYR A 17 0.13 -1.85 -20.27
CA TYR A 17 -0.29 -1.04 -19.13
C TYR A 17 0.88 -0.35 -18.41
N LEU A 18 1.95 -1.10 -18.10
CA LEU A 18 3.08 -0.61 -17.31
C LEU A 18 3.96 0.38 -18.06
N ASN A 19 4.28 0.11 -19.33
CA ASN A 19 5.23 0.92 -20.10
C ASN A 19 4.92 2.44 -20.08
N PRO A 20 3.68 2.91 -20.34
CA PRO A 20 3.38 4.34 -20.29
C PRO A 20 3.44 4.94 -18.87
N ARG A 21 3.33 4.12 -17.81
CA ARG A 21 3.31 4.56 -16.41
C ARG A 21 4.70 4.56 -15.75
N VAL A 22 5.56 3.66 -16.20
CA VAL A 22 6.96 3.55 -15.74
C VAL A 22 7.81 4.71 -16.26
N GLY A 23 7.57 5.17 -17.49
CA GLY A 23 8.35 6.26 -18.11
C GLY A 23 8.46 7.53 -17.24
N PRO A 24 7.34 8.11 -16.77
CA PRO A 24 7.37 9.27 -15.87
C PRO A 24 8.13 9.02 -14.55
N LYS A 25 8.02 7.82 -13.97
CA LYS A 25 8.70 7.44 -12.73
C LYS A 25 10.21 7.32 -12.93
N MET A 26 10.63 6.73 -14.05
CA MET A 26 12.05 6.68 -14.41
C MET A 26 12.64 8.07 -14.68
N ALA A 27 11.87 8.97 -15.29
CA ALA A 27 12.29 10.37 -15.47
C ALA A 27 12.46 11.11 -14.13
N ALA A 28 11.77 10.67 -13.08
CA ALA A 28 11.94 11.15 -11.71
C ALA A 28 13.15 10.53 -10.97
N GLY A 29 13.94 9.69 -11.65
CA GLY A 29 15.19 9.11 -11.13
C GLY A 29 15.06 7.70 -10.57
N LEU A 30 13.88 7.07 -10.64
CA LEU A 30 13.70 5.67 -10.23
C LEU A 30 14.32 4.71 -11.26
N SER A 31 14.90 3.60 -10.79
CA SER A 31 15.22 2.49 -11.70
C SER A 31 13.93 1.90 -12.28
N PHE A 32 14.05 1.15 -13.38
CA PHE A 32 12.89 0.46 -13.96
C PHE A 32 12.19 -0.44 -12.92
N GLU A 33 12.97 -1.17 -12.11
CA GLU A 33 12.47 -2.08 -11.06
C GLU A 33 11.68 -1.32 -10.00
N GLU A 34 12.23 -0.22 -9.50
CA GLU A 34 11.53 0.62 -8.52
C GLU A 34 10.31 1.30 -9.12
N ALA A 35 10.38 1.74 -10.37
CA ALA A 35 9.31 2.45 -11.06
C ALA A 35 8.06 1.58 -11.25
N TRP A 36 8.19 0.33 -11.70
CA TRP A 36 7.01 -0.53 -11.84
C TRP A 36 6.45 -0.96 -10.48
N GLN A 37 7.31 -1.17 -9.47
CA GLN A 37 6.87 -1.45 -8.10
C GLN A 37 6.10 -0.25 -7.52
N ASP A 38 6.53 0.97 -7.85
CA ASP A 38 5.84 2.20 -7.44
C ASP A 38 4.46 2.33 -8.10
N VAL A 39 4.31 1.91 -9.35
CA VAL A 39 2.99 1.84 -10.01
C VAL A 39 2.04 0.88 -9.27
N VAL A 40 2.53 -0.26 -8.78
CA VAL A 40 1.70 -1.18 -7.96
C VAL A 40 1.25 -0.47 -6.69
N LYS A 41 2.16 0.24 -6.01
CA LYS A 41 1.84 1.00 -4.79
C LYS A 41 0.80 2.07 -5.07
N ASP A 42 0.92 2.81 -6.17
CA ASP A 42 -0.05 3.85 -6.56
C ASP A 42 -1.47 3.28 -6.67
N ILE A 43 -1.63 2.09 -7.28
CA ILE A 43 -2.94 1.43 -7.39
C ILE A 43 -3.51 1.07 -6.01
N VAL A 44 -2.67 0.50 -5.13
CA VAL A 44 -3.08 0.09 -3.78
C VAL A 44 -3.45 1.32 -2.95
N VAL A 45 -2.66 2.39 -3.02
CA VAL A 45 -2.93 3.65 -2.33
C VAL A 45 -4.21 4.30 -2.84
N ALA A 46 -4.37 4.43 -4.15
CA ALA A 46 -5.58 5.01 -4.75
C ALA A 46 -6.84 4.24 -4.34
N SER A 47 -6.74 2.92 -4.23
CA SER A 47 -7.88 2.06 -3.93
C SER A 47 -8.18 1.98 -2.43
N LEU A 48 -7.17 1.89 -1.57
CA LEU A 48 -7.34 1.58 -0.14
C LEU A 48 -7.13 2.77 0.80
N SER A 49 -6.71 3.94 0.31
CA SER A 49 -6.50 5.13 1.16
C SER A 49 -7.75 5.60 1.92
N SER A 50 -8.96 5.25 1.47
CA SER A 50 -10.21 5.54 2.18
C SER A 50 -10.58 4.52 3.26
N LYS A 51 -9.83 3.41 3.38
CA LYS A 51 -10.06 2.40 4.41
C LYS A 51 -9.48 2.85 5.75
N PRO A 52 -9.93 2.26 6.87
CA PRO A 52 -9.34 2.47 8.19
C PRO A 52 -7.82 2.31 8.18
N LEU A 53 -7.12 3.14 8.97
CA LEU A 53 -5.65 3.21 8.96
C LEU A 53 -4.99 1.86 9.24
N ASN A 54 -5.54 1.06 10.15
CA ASN A 54 -5.06 -0.28 10.48
C ASN A 54 -5.11 -1.22 9.26
N ILE A 55 -6.22 -1.17 8.50
CA ILE A 55 -6.41 -1.98 7.29
C ILE A 55 -5.45 -1.52 6.19
N PHE A 56 -5.38 -0.21 5.96
CA PHE A 56 -4.48 0.37 4.97
C PHE A 56 -3.01 0.04 5.27
N ALA A 57 -2.57 0.22 6.53
CA ALA A 57 -1.22 -0.09 6.95
C ALA A 57 -0.89 -1.59 6.81
N ALA A 58 -1.83 -2.47 7.18
CA ALA A 58 -1.67 -3.91 6.99
C ALA A 58 -1.48 -4.28 5.51
N ALA A 59 -2.28 -3.70 4.62
CA ALA A 59 -2.17 -3.94 3.19
C ALA A 59 -0.85 -3.46 2.59
N ILE A 60 -0.35 -2.29 3.01
CA ILE A 60 0.94 -1.75 2.55
C ILE A 60 2.11 -2.59 3.07
N ASN A 61 2.09 -3.00 4.34
CA ASN A 61 3.11 -3.90 4.88
C ASN A 61 3.11 -5.23 4.12
N ARG A 62 1.93 -5.80 3.86
CA ARG A 62 1.83 -7.03 3.09
C ARG A 62 2.35 -6.88 1.67
N LEU A 63 2.04 -5.77 1.00
CA LEU A 63 2.55 -5.46 -0.35
C LEU A 63 4.09 -5.40 -0.36
N ALA A 64 4.70 -4.85 0.70
CA ALA A 64 6.15 -4.76 0.83
C ALA A 64 6.81 -6.14 0.95
N GLU A 65 6.14 -7.10 1.60
CA GLU A 65 6.60 -8.49 1.75
C GLU A 65 6.44 -9.35 0.49
N LEU A 66 5.58 -8.96 -0.45
CA LEU A 66 5.39 -9.70 -1.69
C LEU A 66 6.63 -9.63 -2.58
N ASP A 67 6.92 -10.76 -3.21
CA ASP A 67 7.90 -10.86 -4.28
C ASP A 67 7.36 -10.23 -5.58
N ASP A 68 8.22 -10.17 -6.61
CA ASP A 68 7.85 -9.54 -7.88
C ASP A 68 6.65 -10.24 -8.54
N ALA A 69 6.59 -11.57 -8.43
CA ALA A 69 5.48 -12.35 -8.99
C ALA A 69 4.15 -11.98 -8.33
N GLY A 70 4.10 -11.89 -7.00
CA GLY A 70 2.91 -11.46 -6.27
C GLY A 70 2.48 -10.04 -6.62
N ARG A 71 3.41 -9.10 -6.73
CA ARG A 71 3.10 -7.71 -7.11
C ARG A 71 2.57 -7.58 -8.54
N LEU A 72 3.11 -8.35 -9.48
CA LEU A 72 2.61 -8.39 -10.85
C LEU A 72 1.23 -9.04 -10.93
N GLN A 73 0.96 -10.06 -10.12
CA GLN A 73 -0.36 -10.68 -10.01
C GLN A 73 -1.42 -9.69 -9.54
N ILE A 74 -1.07 -8.77 -8.63
CA ILE A 74 -1.98 -7.69 -8.20
C ILE A 74 -2.41 -6.84 -9.39
N ILE A 75 -1.45 -6.35 -10.19
CA ILE A 75 -1.76 -5.54 -11.37
C ILE A 75 -2.64 -6.35 -12.33
N ASP A 76 -2.25 -7.58 -12.64
CA ASP A 76 -2.97 -8.43 -13.60
C ASP A 76 -4.44 -8.63 -13.18
N ARG A 77 -4.67 -8.91 -11.90
CA ARG A 77 -6.00 -9.07 -11.30
C ARG A 77 -6.81 -7.78 -11.35
N CYS A 78 -6.21 -6.63 -11.01
CA CYS A 78 -6.88 -5.33 -11.14
C CYS A 78 -7.26 -5.02 -12.60
N LEU A 79 -6.40 -5.37 -13.56
CA LEU A 79 -6.66 -5.17 -14.99
C LEU A 79 -7.81 -6.03 -15.54
N THR A 80 -8.13 -7.18 -14.90
CA THR A 80 -9.34 -7.94 -15.24
C THR A 80 -10.63 -7.20 -14.88
N VAL A 81 -10.57 -6.28 -13.93
CA VAL A 81 -11.73 -5.51 -13.44
C VAL A 81 -11.90 -4.23 -14.25
N CYS A 82 -10.81 -3.49 -14.46
CA CYS A 82 -10.77 -2.20 -15.17
C CYS A 82 -9.41 -1.96 -15.83
N PRO A 83 -9.35 -1.39 -17.06
CA PRO A 83 -8.08 -1.10 -17.73
C PRO A 83 -7.25 0.03 -17.10
N VAL A 84 -7.84 0.84 -16.20
CA VAL A 84 -7.20 1.97 -15.51
C VAL A 84 -7.51 1.88 -14.01
N PRO A 85 -6.93 0.92 -13.29
CA PRO A 85 -7.27 0.63 -11.90
C PRO A 85 -6.89 1.73 -10.91
N GLU A 86 -6.02 2.66 -11.29
CA GLU A 86 -5.68 3.86 -10.51
C GLU A 86 -6.78 4.94 -10.52
N SER A 87 -7.69 4.88 -11.50
CA SER A 87 -8.83 5.79 -11.62
C SER A 87 -10.07 5.04 -12.13
N PRO A 88 -10.60 4.10 -11.32
CA PRO A 88 -11.70 3.27 -11.74
C PRO A 88 -13.04 4.04 -11.67
N PRO A 89 -14.01 3.72 -12.55
CA PRO A 89 -15.36 4.24 -12.40
C PRO A 89 -16.01 3.70 -11.10
N PRO A 90 -17.01 4.40 -10.52
CA PRO A 90 -17.50 4.11 -9.16
C PRO A 90 -17.85 2.63 -8.88
N GLY A 91 -18.55 1.96 -9.81
CA GLY A 91 -18.92 0.55 -9.65
C GLY A 91 -17.74 -0.45 -9.76
N LYS A 92 -16.65 -0.05 -10.42
CA LYS A 92 -15.42 -0.85 -10.53
C LYS A 92 -14.46 -0.55 -9.38
N ALA A 93 -14.51 0.66 -8.82
CA ALA A 93 -13.71 1.05 -7.66
C ALA A 93 -13.93 0.08 -6.49
N VAL A 94 -15.19 -0.20 -6.16
CA VAL A 94 -15.55 -1.16 -5.11
C VAL A 94 -15.00 -2.55 -5.40
N GLN A 95 -15.14 -3.04 -6.64
CA GLN A 95 -14.60 -4.35 -7.04
C GLN A 95 -13.07 -4.44 -6.89
N ILE A 96 -12.35 -3.38 -7.23
CA ILE A 96 -10.89 -3.31 -7.05
C ILE A 96 -10.56 -3.28 -5.55
N GLN A 97 -11.31 -2.54 -4.75
CA GLN A 97 -11.11 -2.50 -3.30
C GLN A 97 -11.28 -3.89 -2.68
N ASP A 98 -12.38 -4.59 -2.99
CA ASP A 98 -12.66 -5.92 -2.45
C ASP A 98 -11.60 -6.93 -2.89
N LEU A 99 -11.16 -6.84 -4.15
CA LEU A 99 -10.08 -7.68 -4.69
C LEU A 99 -8.76 -7.43 -3.96
N LEU A 100 -8.36 -6.17 -3.75
CA LEU A 100 -7.12 -5.83 -3.06
C LEU A 100 -7.18 -6.19 -1.58
N MET A 101 -8.32 -5.98 -0.91
CA MET A 101 -8.55 -6.43 0.46
C MET A 101 -8.34 -7.94 0.57
N GLY A 102 -8.96 -8.75 -0.29
CA GLY A 102 -8.80 -10.20 -0.27
C GLY A 102 -7.39 -10.71 -0.56
N MET A 103 -6.54 -9.91 -1.20
CA MET A 103 -5.14 -10.29 -1.50
C MET A 103 -4.12 -9.77 -0.49
N LEU A 104 -4.37 -8.60 0.09
CA LEU A 104 -3.38 -7.85 0.88
C LEU A 104 -3.71 -7.78 2.37
N THR A 105 -4.95 -8.06 2.77
CA THR A 105 -5.32 -8.09 4.19
C THR A 105 -5.47 -9.54 4.66
N PRO A 106 -4.84 -9.92 5.77
CA PRO A 106 -5.04 -11.25 6.34
C PRO A 106 -6.48 -11.39 6.85
N GLU A 107 -7.08 -12.58 6.72
CA GLU A 107 -8.40 -12.94 7.28
C GLU A 107 -8.51 -12.71 8.80
N SER A 108 -7.38 -12.50 9.48
CA SER A 108 -7.24 -12.30 10.92
C SER A 108 -6.98 -10.85 11.33
N VAL A 109 -7.43 -9.86 10.55
CA VAL A 109 -7.69 -8.54 11.15
C VAL A 109 -9.06 -8.67 11.80
N PRO A 110 -9.16 -8.82 13.13
CA PRO A 110 -10.47 -8.70 13.76
C PRO A 110 -11.03 -7.36 13.31
N GLU A 111 -12.29 -7.37 12.86
CA GLU A 111 -13.11 -6.17 12.79
C GLU A 111 -13.15 -5.63 14.22
N SER A 112 -12.12 -4.88 14.60
CA SER A 112 -12.15 -4.11 15.82
C SER A 112 -13.24 -3.09 15.56
N GLU A 113 -14.40 -3.42 16.12
CA GLU A 113 -15.34 -2.47 16.66
C GLU A 113 -14.59 -1.22 17.12
N GLY A 114 -15.20 -0.07 16.83
CA GLY A 114 -14.64 1.22 17.16
C GLY A 114 -14.15 1.31 18.61
N ALA A 115 -13.21 2.24 18.79
CA ALA A 115 -12.58 2.63 20.05
C ALA A 115 -11.48 1.70 20.56
N THR A 116 -10.23 2.17 20.43
CA THR A 116 -9.34 2.17 21.60
C THR A 116 -8.89 3.60 21.83
N SER A 117 -9.50 4.17 22.86
CA SER A 117 -8.97 5.25 23.67
C SER A 117 -7.46 5.08 23.79
N PHE A 118 -6.68 6.13 23.52
CA PHE A 118 -5.29 6.15 23.95
C PHE A 118 -5.31 6.16 25.48
N GLU A 119 -5.05 5.02 26.12
CA GLU A 119 -4.59 5.01 27.51
C GLU A 119 -3.21 5.67 27.50
N ILE A 120 -3.20 6.98 27.75
CA ILE A 120 -1.97 7.70 28.04
C ILE A 120 -1.44 7.10 29.34
N ASP A 121 -0.31 6.40 29.22
CA ASP A 121 0.41 5.84 30.34
C ASP A 121 0.59 6.92 31.42
N ALA A 122 0.18 6.64 32.66
CA ALA A 122 0.19 7.63 33.75
C ALA A 122 1.60 8.21 33.99
N GLU A 123 2.63 7.48 33.56
CA GLU A 123 4.02 7.92 33.59
C GLU A 123 4.31 9.07 32.62
N PHE A 124 3.65 9.12 31.46
CA PHE A 124 3.79 10.20 30.47
C PHE A 124 3.16 11.52 30.96
N MET A 125 2.03 11.43 31.68
CA MET A 125 1.42 12.59 32.35
C MET A 125 2.35 13.19 33.42
N ASN A 126 3.09 12.35 34.15
CA ASN A 126 4.05 12.82 35.17
C ASN A 126 5.25 13.55 34.56
N ILE A 127 5.78 13.06 33.42
CA ILE A 127 6.86 13.74 32.69
C ILE A 127 6.41 15.12 32.21
N THR A 128 5.19 15.20 31.65
CA THR A 128 4.66 16.46 31.12
C THR A 128 4.44 17.49 32.23
N LYS A 129 4.02 17.05 33.42
CA LYS A 129 3.87 17.92 34.60
C LYS A 129 5.21 18.40 35.14
N ALA A 130 6.23 17.55 35.18
CA ALA A 130 7.57 17.91 35.62
C ALA A 130 8.25 18.94 34.70
N VAL A 131 8.03 18.85 33.39
CA VAL A 131 8.55 19.82 32.41
C VAL A 131 7.85 21.18 32.53
N PHE A 132 6.54 21.20 32.82
CA PHE A 132 5.80 22.44 33.04
C PHE A 132 6.19 23.16 34.36
N GLU A 133 6.46 22.41 35.43
CA GLU A 133 6.90 22.99 36.71
C GLU A 133 8.33 23.54 36.65
N HIS A 134 9.21 22.97 35.80
CA HIS A 134 10.57 23.49 35.62
C HIS A 134 10.62 24.78 34.79
N SER A 135 9.65 25.01 33.90
CA SER A 135 9.62 26.20 33.04
C SER A 135 9.13 27.48 33.73
N HIS A 136 8.70 27.40 34.99
CA HIS A 136 8.22 28.55 35.79
C HIS A 136 9.20 28.98 36.89
N LYS A 137 10.44 28.48 36.88
CA LYS A 137 11.47 28.80 37.88
C LYS A 137 12.74 29.46 37.34
N ASP A 138 12.72 29.92 36.09
CA ASP A 138 13.71 30.84 35.52
C ASP A 138 13.03 32.14 35.05
#